data_AF-A0A9P6EVG5-F1
#
_entry.id   AF-A0A9P6EVG5-F1
#
_cell.length_a   1.000
_cell.length_b   1.000
_cell.length_c   1.000
_cell.angle_alpha   90.00
_cell.angle_beta   90.00
_cell.angle_gamma   90.00
#
_symmetry.space_group_name_H-M   'P 1'
#
loop_
_entity.id
_entity.type
_entity.pdbx_description
1 polymer ?
#
loop_
_entity_poly.entity_id
_entity_poly.type
_entity_poly.pdbx_seq_one_letter_code
_entity_poly.pdbx_strand_id
1 'polypeptide(L)'
;MSTNFKDRNLIAVIGDEDSITGLLLAGIGHVNEQQRKNFLVVDSKTQVSTIESAFQEFTTRKDIAILLINQHIAEKIRPSVDKYQQAFPALLEIPSKDHPYGSSD
;
A
#
# COMPACT_ATOMS: atom_id res chain seq x y z
N MET A 1 6.67 13.67 -23.19
CA MET A 1 7.19 13.49 -21.81
C MET A 1 7.33 12.00 -21.57
N SER A 2 8.53 11.45 -21.72
CA SER A 2 8.81 10.05 -21.41
C SER A 2 8.72 9.88 -19.90
N THR A 3 7.59 9.39 -19.41
CA THR A 3 7.47 8.84 -18.06
C THR A 3 8.55 7.76 -17.94
N ASN A 4 9.60 8.01 -17.17
CA ASN A 4 10.73 7.08 -17.07
C ASN A 4 10.29 5.85 -16.26
N PHE A 5 9.62 4.91 -16.93
CA PHE A 5 9.09 3.67 -16.35
C PHE A 5 10.18 2.80 -15.71
N LYS A 6 11.44 2.99 -16.11
CA LYS A 6 12.59 2.18 -15.66
C LYS A 6 12.91 2.31 -14.16
N ASP A 7 12.44 3.37 -13.50
CA ASP A 7 12.80 3.65 -12.11
C ASP A 7 11.74 3.16 -11.10
N ARG A 8 10.60 2.64 -11.58
CA ARG A 8 9.49 2.12 -10.75
C ARG A 8 9.59 0.61 -10.60
N ASN A 9 10.32 0.16 -9.60
CA ASN A 9 10.63 -1.26 -9.42
C ASN A 9 10.13 -1.81 -8.06
N LEU A 10 9.60 -0.97 -7.18
CA LEU A 10 9.18 -1.40 -5.85
C LEU A 10 7.67 -1.65 -5.75
N ILE A 11 7.31 -2.64 -4.94
CA ILE A 11 5.94 -2.87 -4.48
C ILE A 11 5.86 -2.34 -3.05
N ALA A 12 4.88 -1.50 -2.75
CA ALA A 12 4.61 -1.06 -1.39
C ALA A 12 3.34 -1.70 -0.83
N VAL A 13 3.25 -1.82 0.49
CA VAL A 13 2.15 -2.54 1.16
C VAL A 13 1.63 -1.81 2.39
N ILE A 14 0.32 -1.67 2.49
CA ILE A 14 -0.36 -1.24 3.72
C ILE A 14 -1.29 -2.38 4.13
N GLY A 15 -0.97 -3.06 5.22
CA GLY A 15 -1.64 -4.31 5.53
C GLY A 15 -1.60 -4.72 6.99
N ASP A 16 -2.38 -5.74 7.34
CA ASP A 16 -2.25 -6.42 8.62
C ASP A 16 -0.94 -7.22 8.73
N GLU A 17 -0.62 -7.65 9.94
CA GLU A 17 0.62 -8.35 10.26
C GLU A 17 0.79 -9.63 9.43
N ASP A 18 -0.28 -10.40 9.26
CA ASP A 18 -0.27 -11.65 8.49
C ASP A 18 0.01 -11.38 7.00
N SER A 19 -0.65 -10.39 6.40
CA SER A 19 -0.46 -10.03 4.98
C SER A 19 0.96 -9.52 4.72
N ILE A 20 1.47 -8.65 5.58
CA ILE A 20 2.83 -8.10 5.44
C ILE A 20 3.87 -9.17 5.65
N THR A 21 3.70 -10.05 6.64
CA THR A 21 4.64 -11.15 6.88
C THR A 21 4.74 -12.04 5.63
N GLY A 22 3.61 -12.45 5.04
CA GLY A 22 3.61 -13.26 3.83
C GLY A 22 4.27 -12.56 2.63
N LEU A 23 4.02 -11.26 2.47
CA LEU A 23 4.58 -10.48 1.38
C LEU A 23 6.08 -10.21 1.57
N LEU A 24 6.54 -9.92 2.79
CA LEU A 24 7.96 -9.79 3.10
C LEU A 24 8.73 -11.09 2.82
N LEU A 25 8.12 -12.26 3.13
CA LEU A 25 8.68 -13.57 2.78
C LEU A 25 8.78 -13.79 1.26
N ALA A 26 7.88 -13.20 0.48
CA ALA A 26 7.95 -13.20 -0.98
C ALA A 26 9.04 -12.27 -1.56
N GLY A 27 9.78 -11.56 -0.71
CA GLY A 27 10.94 -10.76 -1.10
C GLY A 27 10.63 -9.33 -1.53
N ILE A 28 9.43 -8.81 -1.26
CA ILE A 28 9.08 -7.44 -1.65
C ILE A 28 9.66 -6.37 -0.71
N GLY A 29 10.10 -6.76 0.48
CA GLY A 29 10.52 -5.82 1.52
C GLY A 29 11.79 -5.07 1.12
N HIS A 30 11.71 -3.73 1.09
CA HIS A 30 12.84 -2.88 0.81
C HIS A 30 12.95 -1.75 1.85
N VAL A 31 14.14 -1.60 2.42
CA VAL A 31 14.49 -0.48 3.30
C VAL A 31 15.56 0.31 2.57
N ASN A 32 15.25 1.56 2.21
CA ASN A 32 16.24 2.40 1.54
C ASN A 32 17.31 2.92 2.51
N GLU A 33 18.35 3.59 1.98
CA GLU A 33 19.44 4.17 2.78
C GLU A 33 18.96 5.18 3.84
N GLN A 34 17.78 5.77 3.64
CA GLN A 34 17.13 6.68 4.58
C GLN A 34 16.26 5.97 5.62
N GLN A 35 16.37 4.64 5.76
CA GLN A 35 15.55 3.81 6.66
C GLN A 35 14.04 3.89 6.38
N ARG A 36 13.64 4.34 5.17
CA ARG A 36 12.23 4.35 4.78
C ARG A 36 11.85 2.98 4.25
N LYS A 37 10.83 2.42 4.90
CA LYS A 37 10.22 1.14 4.55
C LYS A 37 9.24 1.34 3.41
N ASN A 38 9.01 0.32 2.61
CA ASN A 38 7.92 0.26 1.64
C ASN A 38 6.68 -0.46 2.19
N PHE A 39 6.56 -0.59 3.51
CA PHE A 39 5.40 -1.24 4.11
C PHE A 39 4.98 -0.56 5.42
N LEU A 40 3.68 -0.59 5.71
CA LEU A 40 3.07 -0.17 6.97
C LEU A 40 2.22 -1.30 7.53
N VAL A 41 2.59 -1.81 8.70
CA VAL A 41 1.76 -2.73 9.49
C VAL A 41 0.65 -1.95 10.18
N VAL A 42 -0.58 -2.37 9.95
CA VAL A 42 -1.78 -1.78 10.52
C VAL A 42 -2.38 -2.77 11.51
N ASP A 43 -2.51 -2.31 12.75
CA ASP A 43 -3.18 -3.03 13.83
C ASP A 43 -4.43 -2.24 14.31
N SER A 44 -5.13 -2.77 15.31
CA SER A 44 -6.31 -2.12 15.91
C SER A 44 -5.98 -0.80 16.63
N LYS A 45 -4.71 -0.52 16.91
CA LYS A 45 -4.25 0.70 17.60
C LYS A 45 -3.77 1.77 16.62
N THR A 46 -3.57 1.40 15.36
CA THR A 46 -3.07 2.28 14.31
C THR A 46 -4.13 3.33 13.97
N GLN A 47 -3.73 4.59 14.08
CA GLN A 47 -4.63 5.72 13.80
C GLN A 47 -4.87 5.87 12.30
N VAL A 48 -6.08 6.30 11.93
CA VAL A 48 -6.46 6.55 10.53
C VAL A 48 -5.52 7.57 9.87
N SER A 49 -5.12 8.62 10.60
CA SER A 49 -4.17 9.63 10.14
C SER A 49 -2.81 9.05 9.73
N THR A 50 -2.35 8.00 10.41
CA THR A 50 -1.11 7.29 10.07
C THR A 50 -1.26 6.53 8.75
N ILE A 51 -2.42 5.89 8.54
CA ILE A 51 -2.74 5.16 7.31
C ILE A 51 -2.80 6.13 6.12
N GLU A 52 -3.48 7.28 6.29
CA GLU A 52 -3.55 8.33 5.27
C GLU A 52 -2.17 8.90 4.92
N SER A 53 -1.35 9.16 5.94
CA SER A 53 0.01 9.68 5.76
C SER A 53 0.88 8.70 4.97
N ALA A 54 0.80 7.41 5.29
CA ALA A 54 1.53 6.36 4.57
C ALA A 54 1.02 6.16 3.15
N PHE A 55 -0.31 6.21 2.94
CA PHE A 55 -0.92 6.17 1.62
C PHE A 55 -0.42 7.33 0.75
N GLN A 56 -0.40 8.55 1.30
CA GLN A 56 0.13 9.73 0.60
C GLN A 56 1.64 9.60 0.31
N GLU A 57 2.44 9.09 1.25
CA GLU A 57 3.87 8.87 1.02
C GLU A 57 4.09 7.85 -0.11
N PHE A 58 3.41 6.71 -0.08
CA PHE A 58 3.61 5.65 -1.07
C PHE A 58 3.08 6.02 -2.45
N THR A 59 2.02 6.82 -2.52
CA THR A 59 1.48 7.33 -3.81
C THR A 59 2.33 8.44 -4.42
N THR A 60 3.10 9.19 -3.62
CA THR A 60 3.97 10.28 -4.12
C THR A 60 5.40 9.81 -4.47
N ARG A 61 5.82 8.67 -3.92
CA ARG A 61 7.12 8.05 -4.18
C ARG A 61 7.24 7.56 -5.62
N LYS A 62 8.29 8.03 -6.31
CA LYS A 62 8.51 7.75 -7.75
C LYS A 62 9.09 6.36 -8.04
N ASP A 63 9.61 5.68 -7.03
CA ASP A 63 10.23 4.36 -7.10
C ASP A 63 9.22 3.20 -6.92
N ILE A 64 8.00 3.51 -6.48
CA ILE A 64 6.92 2.53 -6.29
C ILE A 64 6.13 2.38 -7.59
N ALA A 65 5.98 1.13 -8.03
CA ALA A 65 5.18 0.74 -9.18
C ALA A 65 3.75 0.35 -8.77
N ILE A 66 3.63 -0.40 -7.68
CA ILE A 66 2.38 -0.99 -7.19
C ILE A 66 2.26 -0.72 -5.70
N LEU A 67 1.08 -0.28 -5.25
CA LEU A 67 0.69 -0.19 -3.86
C LEU A 67 -0.40 -1.21 -3.59
N LEU A 68 -0.10 -2.21 -2.75
CA LEU A 68 -1.06 -3.16 -2.22
C LEU A 68 -1.64 -2.62 -0.92
N ILE A 69 -2.95 -2.69 -0.76
CA ILE A 69 -3.62 -2.34 0.50
C ILE A 69 -4.66 -3.40 0.82
N ASN A 70 -4.79 -3.85 2.09
CA ASN A 70 -5.93 -4.71 2.40
C ASN A 70 -7.24 -3.93 2.26
N GLN A 71 -8.26 -4.52 1.65
CA GLN A 71 -9.57 -3.88 1.39
C GLN A 71 -10.16 -3.26 2.65
N HIS A 72 -10.18 -4.01 3.77
CA HIS A 72 -10.73 -3.51 5.04
C HIS A 72 -9.96 -2.30 5.62
N ILE A 73 -8.69 -2.11 5.24
CA ILE A 73 -7.91 -0.92 5.61
C ILE A 73 -8.19 0.22 4.66
N ALA A 74 -8.34 -0.05 3.36
CA ALA A 74 -8.73 0.93 2.35
C ALA A 74 -10.07 1.60 2.71
N GLU A 75 -11.03 0.83 3.23
CA GLU A 75 -12.31 1.35 3.72
C GLU A 75 -12.16 2.43 4.81
N LYS A 76 -11.13 2.34 5.67
CA LYS A 76 -10.87 3.36 6.70
C LYS A 76 -10.46 4.70 6.11
N ILE A 77 -9.90 4.70 4.91
CA ILE A 77 -9.39 5.88 4.19
C ILE A 77 -10.07 6.03 2.82
N ARG A 78 -11.30 5.53 2.67
CA ARG A 78 -12.04 5.50 1.40
C ARG A 78 -12.03 6.84 0.65
N PRO A 79 -12.23 8.00 1.31
CA PRO A 79 -12.16 9.29 0.62
C PRO A 79 -10.81 9.61 -0.02
N SER A 80 -9.71 9.10 0.54
CA SER A 80 -8.35 9.30 0.03
C SER A 80 -8.05 8.33 -1.13
N VAL A 81 -8.57 7.11 -1.05
CA VAL A 81 -8.49 6.09 -2.11
C VAL A 81 -9.29 6.52 -3.34
N ASP A 82 -10.56 6.92 -3.18
CA ASP A 82 -11.43 7.31 -4.30
C ASP A 82 -10.94 8.57 -5.04
N LYS A 83 -10.24 9.47 -4.34
CA LYS A 83 -9.61 10.66 -4.94
C LYS A 83 -8.36 10.33 -5.75
N TYR A 84 -7.79 9.14 -5.57
CA TYR A 84 -6.55 8.75 -6.23
C TYR A 84 -6.81 8.32 -7.69
N GLN A 85 -6.54 9.24 -8.63
CA GLN A 85 -6.75 9.00 -10.08
C GLN A 85 -5.44 8.92 -10.87
N GLN A 86 -4.29 8.91 -10.19
CA GLN A 86 -3.01 8.84 -10.88
C GLN A 86 -2.80 7.42 -11.43
N ALA A 87 -2.23 7.31 -12.63
CA ALA A 87 -1.93 6.01 -13.23
C ALA A 87 -0.87 5.21 -12.46
N PHE A 88 -0.06 5.87 -11.63
CA PHE A 88 1.02 5.23 -10.89
C PHE A 88 1.32 5.91 -9.55
N PRO A 89 1.65 5.13 -8.51
CA PRO A 89 1.63 3.66 -8.49
C PRO A 89 0.23 3.06 -8.70
N ALA A 90 0.17 1.86 -9.28
CA ALA A 90 -1.08 1.14 -9.42
C ALA A 90 -1.57 0.73 -8.03
N LEU A 91 -2.79 1.13 -7.67
CA LEU A 91 -3.41 0.79 -6.39
C LEU A 91 -4.23 -0.49 -6.53
N LEU A 92 -3.93 -1.49 -5.70
CA LEU A 92 -4.67 -2.76 -5.67
C LEU A 92 -5.13 -3.06 -4.25
N GLU A 93 -6.44 -3.23 -4.10
CA GLU A 93 -7.04 -3.75 -2.87
C GLU A 93 -6.96 -5.28 -2.86
N ILE A 94 -6.41 -5.86 -1.79
CA ILE A 94 -6.27 -7.30 -1.59
C ILE A 94 -7.10 -7.76 -0.38
N PRO A 95 -7.54 -9.03 -0.31
CA PRO A 95 -8.25 -9.50 0.87
C PRO A 95 -7.24 -9.66 2.01
N SER A 96 -7.73 -9.93 3.21
CA SER A 96 -6.88 -10.44 4.27
C SER A 96 -7.43 -11.72 4.86
N LYS A 97 -6.63 -12.39 5.70
CA LYS A 97 -6.97 -13.70 6.26
C LYS A 97 -8.33 -13.71 6.97
N ASP A 98 -8.60 -12.68 7.77
CA ASP A 98 -9.85 -12.56 8.55
C ASP A 98 -10.94 -11.79 7.80
N HIS A 99 -10.57 -11.11 6.70
CA HIS A 99 -11.46 -10.28 5.89
C HIS A 99 -11.36 -10.73 4.42
N PRO A 100 -12.07 -11.81 4.03
CA PRO A 100 -12.18 -12.19 2.62
C PRO A 100 -12.79 -11.03 1.82
N TYR A 101 -12.56 -11.02 0.51
CA TYR A 101 -13.12 -9.98 -0.36
C TYR A 101 -14.63 -9.83 -0.13
N GLY A 102 -15.06 -8.60 0.14
CA GLY A 102 -16.48 -8.30 0.16
C GLY A 102 -17.03 -8.40 -1.25
N SER A 103 -18.10 -9.18 -1.45
CA SER A 103 -18.90 -9.12 -2.67
C SER A 103 -19.35 -7.68 -2.86
N SER A 104 -18.85 -7.00 -3.88
CA SER A 104 -19.40 -5.72 -4.31
C SER A 104 -20.70 -6.04 -5.06
N ASP A 105 -21.84 -5.97 -4.37
CA ASP A 105 -23.14 -5.72 -5.00
C ASP A 105 -23.35 -4.21 -5.14
#